data_AF-A0A931BYB7-F1
#
_entry.id   AF-A0A931BYB7-F1
#
_cell.length_a   1.000
_cell.length_b   1.000
_cell.length_c   1.000
_cell.angle_alpha   90.00
_cell.angle_beta   90.00
_cell.angle_gamma   90.00
#
_symmetry.space_group_name_H-M   'P 1'
#
loop_
_entity.id
_entity.type
_entity.pdbx_description
1 polymer ?
#
loop_
_entity_poly.entity_id
_entity_poly.type
_entity_poly.pdbx_seq_one_letter_code
_entity_poly.pdbx_strand_id
1 'polypeptide(L)' 'MSDSLWDGRKFRLLNIVDDHNREMLTMEADLSIPALRLIRVLKYLREFRGLPEMIRVDNGPEFISHKLED' A
#
# COMPACT_ATOMS: atom_id res chain seq x y z
N MET A 1 5.47 -6.18 12.64
CA MET A 1 6.05 -4.95 13.25
C MET A 1 4.88 -4.02 13.55
N SER A 2 4.72 -3.55 14.79
CA SER A 2 3.58 -2.72 15.21
C SER A 2 4.14 -1.51 15.93
N ASP A 3 4.34 -0.43 15.20
CA ASP A 3 4.81 0.84 15.77
C ASP A 3 3.60 1.68 16.21
N SER A 4 3.86 2.56 17.18
CA SER A 4 2.82 3.40 17.80
C SER A 4 3.33 4.81 17.99
N LEU A 5 2.42 5.78 17.92
CA LEU A 5 2.70 7.16 18.30
C LEU A 5 2.89 7.28 19.81
N TRP A 6 3.38 8.43 20.26
CA TRP A 6 3.64 8.71 21.68
C TRP A 6 2.40 8.56 22.57
N ASP A 7 1.20 8.70 22.00
CA ASP A 7 -0.09 8.56 22.68
C ASP A 7 -0.69 7.15 22.61
N GLY A 8 0.07 6.18 22.08
CA GLY A 8 -0.33 4.77 22.00
C GLY A 8 -1.19 4.41 20.78
N ARG A 9 -1.55 5.37 19.92
CA ARG A 9 -2.23 5.04 18.66
C ARG A 9 -1.28 4.31 17.72
N LYS A 10 -1.70 3.14 17.25
CA LYS A 10 -0.95 2.38 16.23
C LYS A 10 -1.06 3.08 14.88
N PHE A 11 0.04 3.13 14.15
CA PHE A 11 0.03 3.52 12.74
C PHE A 11 0.40 2.32 11.87
N ARG A 12 0.07 2.44 10.59
CA ARG A 12 0.32 1.45 9.55
C ARG A 12 1.15 2.11 8.46
N LEU A 13 1.99 1.29 7.83
CA LEU A 13 2.75 1.66 6.66
C LEU A 13 2.27 0.81 5.48
N LEU A 14 1.90 1.46 4.38
CA LEU A 14 1.75 0.82 3.09
C LEU A 14 3.08 0.97 2.35
N ASN A 15 3.77 -0.15 2.16
CA ASN A 15 5.03 -0.19 1.42
C ASN A 15 4.79 -0.85 0.07
N ILE A 16 5.11 -0.15 -1.01
CA ILE A 16 5.15 -0.73 -2.36
C ILE A 16 6.60 -0.73 -2.80
N VAL A 17 7.12 -1.92 -3.02
CA VAL A 17 8.53 -2.18 -3.28
C VAL A 17 8.64 -3.02 -4.54
N ASP A 18 9.63 -2.71 -5.38
CA ASP A 18 10.00 -3.57 -6.50
C ASP A 18 10.71 -4.83 -5.99
N ASP A 19 10.24 -6.02 -6.40
CA ASP A 19 10.77 -7.29 -5.87
C ASP A 19 12.14 -7.65 -6.45
N HIS A 20 12.52 -7.11 -7.61
CA HIS A 20 13.77 -7.44 -8.28
C HIS A 20 14.95 -6.69 -7.65
N ASN A 21 14.84 -5.37 -7.51
CA ASN A 21 15.95 -4.52 -7.05
C ASN A 21 15.73 -3.93 -5.65
N ARG A 22 14.58 -4.22 -5.01
CA ARG A 22 14.16 -3.66 -3.71
C ARG A 22 14.05 -2.14 -3.68
N GLU A 23 13.80 -1.51 -4.83
CA GLU A 23 13.50 -0.09 -4.90
C GLU A 23 12.18 0.21 -4.17
N MET A 24 12.19 1.21 -3.28
CA MET A 24 11.00 1.71 -2.62
C MET A 24 10.21 2.60 -3.59
N LEU A 25 9.11 2.09 -4.15
CA LEU A 25 8.33 2.82 -5.16
C LEU A 25 7.46 3.91 -4.51
N THR A 26 6.84 3.61 -3.37
CA THR A 26 6.13 4.59 -2.54
C THR A 26 5.88 4.06 -1.15
N MET A 27 5.84 4.96 -0.16
CA MET A 27 5.50 4.68 1.23
C MET A 27 4.37 5.62 1.66
N GLU A 28 3.36 5.08 2.34
CA GLU A 28 2.30 5.87 2.95
C GLU A 28 2.13 5.47 4.41
N ALA A 29 2.10 6.48 5.29
CA ALA A 29 1.94 6.30 6.73
C ALA A 29 0.60 6.88 7.18
N ASP A 30 -0.22 6.08 7.85
CA ASP A 30 -1.53 6.52 8.33
C ASP A 30 -1.99 5.64 9.50
N LEU A 31 -3.03 6.07 10.23
CA LEU A 31 -3.66 5.25 11.27
C LEU A 31 -4.43 4.05 10.68
N SER A 32 -4.89 4.17 9.44
CA SER A 32 -5.56 3.09 8.71
C SER A 32 -5.28 3.18 7.21
N ILE A 33 -5.18 2.03 6.53
CA ILE A 33 -5.03 1.95 5.08
C ILE A 33 -6.27 1.24 4.51
N PRO A 34 -7.37 1.96 4.27
CA PRO A 34 -8.54 1.37 3.62
C PRO A 34 -8.25 1.11 2.13
N ALA A 35 -9.02 0.21 1.50
CA ALA A 35 -8.89 -0.10 0.07
C ALA A 35 -8.94 1.15 -0.83
N LEU A 36 -9.77 2.14 -0.52
CA LEU A 36 -9.80 3.42 -1.26
C LEU A 36 -8.50 4.23 -1.15
N ARG A 37 -7.75 4.12 -0.05
CA ARG A 37 -6.43 4.74 0.09
C ARG A 37 -5.43 3.98 -0.79
N LEU A 38 -5.42 2.65 -0.74
CA LEU A 38 -4.60 1.79 -1.60
C LEU A 38 -4.81 2.10 -3.08
N ILE A 39 -6.07 2.13 -3.55
CA ILE A 39 -6.42 2.42 -4.95
C ILE A 39 -5.87 3.78 -5.39
N ARG A 40 -5.98 4.82 -4.53
CA ARG A 40 -5.43 6.14 -4.86
C ARG A 40 -3.91 6.10 -5.04
N VAL A 41 -3.21 5.37 -4.19
CA VAL A 41 -1.74 5.22 -4.25
C VAL A 41 -1.33 4.47 -5.52
N LEU A 42 -2.03 3.37 -5.86
CA LEU A 42 -1.77 2.62 -7.09
C LEU A 42 -2.06 3.45 -8.34
N LYS A 43 -3.16 4.22 -8.35
CA LYS A 43 -3.48 5.15 -9.45
C LYS A 43 -2.40 6.22 -9.59
N TYR A 44 -1.91 6.78 -8.48
CA TYR A 44 -0.80 7.73 -8.50
C TYR A 44 0.46 7.12 -9.11
N LEU A 45 0.88 5.92 -8.66
CA LEU A 45 2.07 5.25 -9.20
C LEU A 45 1.98 4.99 -10.70
N ARG A 46 0.79 4.62 -11.20
CA ARG A 46 0.53 4.40 -12.63
C ARG A 46 0.77 5.64 -13.50
N GLU A 47 0.60 6.85 -12.96
CA GLU A 47 0.82 8.08 -13.75
C GLU A 47 2.31 8.31 -14.04
N PHE A 48 3.21 7.79 -13.20
CA PHE A 48 4.66 8.00 -13.32
C PHE A 48 5.44 6.76 -13.76
N ARG A 49 4.82 5.57 -13.66
CA ARG A 49 5.44 4.29 -14.00
C ARG A 49 4.48 3.45 -14.83
N GLY A 50 5.03 2.57 -15.67
CA GLY A 50 4.25 1.52 -16.32
C GLY A 50 3.59 0.59 -15.30
N LEU A 51 2.58 -0.15 -15.74
CA LEU A 51 1.94 -1.17 -14.92
C LEU A 51 2.83 -2.42 -14.83
N PRO A 52 2.97 -3.03 -13.63
CA PRO A 52 3.67 -4.29 -13.51
C PRO A 52 2.84 -5.43 -14.12
N GLU A 53 3.52 -6.51 -14.53
CA GLU A 53 2.84 -7.73 -14.98
C GLU A 53 2.16 -8.48 -13.84
N MET A 54 2.69 -8.34 -12.62
CA MET A 54 2.19 -9.02 -11.43
C MET A 54 2.38 -8.15 -10.19
N ILE A 55 1.41 -8.19 -9.28
CA ILE A 55 1.51 -7.59 -7.96
C ILE A 55 1.46 -8.72 -6.93
N ARG A 56 2.48 -8.79 -6.07
CA ARG A 56 2.46 -9.65 -4.89
C ARG A 56 2.02 -8.82 -3.69
N VAL A 57 0.93 -9.24 -3.06
CA VAL A 57 0.37 -8.60 -1.87
C VAL A 57 0.49 -9.54 -0.68
N ASP A 58 0.41 -8.99 0.54
CA ASP A 58 0.15 -9.79 1.72
C ASP A 58 -1.37 -10.05 1.87
N ASN A 59 -1.76 -10.79 2.90
CA ASN A 59 -3.17 -11.06 3.19
C ASN A 59 -3.86 -9.89 3.94
N GLY A 60 -3.45 -8.65 3.67
CA GLY A 60 -4.04 -7.47 4.27
C GLY A 60 -5.51 -7.28 3.87
N PRO A 61 -6.39 -6.84 4.80
CA PRO A 61 -7.81 -6.61 4.52
C PRO A 61 -8.06 -5.58 3.41
N GLU A 62 -7.11 -4.69 3.16
CA GLU A 62 -7.14 -3.72 2.06
C GLU A 62 -7.16 -4.37 0.67
N PHE A 63 -6.69 -5.62 0.54
CA PHE A 63 -6.56 -6.35 -0.72
C PHE A 63 -7.74 -7.28 -1.03
N ILE A 64 -8.64 -7.53 -0.07
CA ILE A 64 -9.83 -8.39 -0.24
C ILE A 64 -11.12 -7.59 -0.46
N SER A 65 -11.01 -6.29 -0.71
CA SER A 65 -12.17 -5.43 -0.92
C SER A 65 -12.70 -5.54 -2.35
N HIS A 66 -14.03 -5.69 -2.50
CA HIS A 66 -14.72 -5.62 -3.81
C HIS A 66 -14.40 -4.36 -4.61
N LYS A 67 -13.97 -3.28 -3.95
CA LYS A 67 -13.57 -2.03 -4.62
C LYS A 67 -12.33 -2.18 -5.52
N LEU A 68 -11.61 -3.30 -5.44
CA LEU A 68 -10.48 -3.63 -6.31
C LEU A 68 -10.91 -4.37 -7.59
N GLU A 69 -12.17 -4.80 -7.68
CA GLU A 69 -12.74 -5.50 -8.84
C GLU A 69 -13.33 -4.54 -9.89
N ASP A 70 -13.42 -3.24 -9.55
CA ASP A 70 -13.91 -2.14 -10.41
C ASP A 70 -12.79 -1.51 -11.27
#